data_AF-A0A4Q3YLZ7-F1
#
_entry.id   AF-A0A4Q3YLZ7-F1
#
_cell.length_a   1.000
_cell.length_b   1.000
_cell.length_c   1.000
_cell.angle_alpha   90.00
_cell.angle_beta   90.00
_cell.angle_gamma   90.00
#
_symmetry.space_group_name_H-M   'P 1'
#
loop_
_entity.id
_entity.type
_entity.pdbx_description
1 polymer ?
#
loop_
_entity_poly.entity_id
_entity_poly.type
_entity_poly.pdbx_seq_one_letter_code
_entity_poly.pdbx_strand_id
1 'polypeptide(L)'
;MSDPEDKNLSPEGIAGLPHLAEALDDHRFRQFLDHVPFAVAVSELGESEALIYVNLEFERLTSLTANHVQGKSWSTIDLNAGAVAGEVSLTSAVTSGEEYIGAFFLAGGPGESLTIDVWSNTIVDDDGAPL
;
A
#
# COMPACT_ATOMS: atom_id res chain seq x y z
N MET A 1 24.90 7.23 15.42
CA MET A 1 25.08 7.49 13.99
C MET A 1 24.22 6.47 13.30
N SER A 2 23.05 6.86 12.81
CA SER A 2 22.17 5.97 12.06
C SER A 2 22.43 6.25 10.59
N ASP A 3 22.87 5.23 9.86
CA ASP A 3 23.17 5.30 8.44
C ASP A 3 22.00 5.88 7.64
N PRO A 4 22.23 6.85 6.73
CA PRO A 4 21.18 7.47 5.94
C PRO A 4 20.56 6.54 4.88
N GLU A 5 21.11 5.34 4.67
CA GLU A 5 20.60 4.37 3.70
C GLU A 5 19.41 3.54 4.22
N ASP A 6 19.29 3.36 5.53
CA ASP A 6 18.21 2.53 6.13
C ASP A 6 16.84 3.21 6.02
N LYS A 7 16.82 4.55 5.96
CA LYS A 7 15.60 5.36 5.90
C LYS A 7 14.82 5.23 4.58
N ASN A 8 15.46 4.71 3.53
CA ASN A 8 14.81 4.42 2.24
C ASN A 8 14.07 3.07 2.21
N LEU A 9 14.27 2.22 3.21
CA LEU A 9 13.63 0.89 3.30
C LEU A 9 12.43 0.86 4.25
N SER A 10 11.96 2.00 4.73
CA SER A 10 10.72 2.09 5.53
C SER A 10 9.49 2.27 4.62
N PRO A 11 8.28 1.85 5.05
CA PRO A 11 7.03 2.09 4.30
C PRO A 11 6.85 3.57 3.92
N GLU A 12 7.11 4.47 4.87
CA GLU A 12 7.09 5.93 4.67
C GLU A 12 8.12 6.40 3.64
N GLY A 13 9.31 5.80 3.64
CA GLY A 13 10.41 6.15 2.74
C GLY A 13 10.09 5.77 1.29
N ILE A 14 9.55 4.58 1.07
CA ILE A 14 9.13 4.12 -0.26
C ILE A 14 7.91 4.91 -0.75
N ALA A 15 6.91 5.14 0.11
CA ALA A 15 5.73 5.92 -0.25
C ALA A 15 6.08 7.38 -0.61
N GLY A 16 7.18 7.92 -0.06
CA GLY A 16 7.69 9.25 -0.35
C GLY A 16 8.57 9.37 -1.60
N LEU A 17 8.83 8.29 -2.33
CA LEU A 17 9.69 8.35 -3.51
C LEU A 17 8.98 9.05 -4.69
N PRO A 18 9.58 10.10 -5.26
CA PRO A 18 9.05 10.70 -6.48
C PRO A 18 9.17 9.69 -7.64
N HIS A 19 8.21 9.72 -8.56
CA HIS A 19 8.14 8.82 -9.73
C HIS A 19 8.00 7.34 -9.38
N LEU A 20 7.44 6.99 -8.21
CA LEU A 20 7.16 5.59 -7.88
C LEU A 20 6.30 4.92 -8.97
N ALA A 21 5.33 5.65 -9.53
CA ALA A 21 4.47 5.17 -10.60
C ALA A 21 5.26 4.75 -11.85
N GLU A 22 6.22 5.56 -12.29
CA GLU A 22 7.09 5.24 -13.44
C GLU A 22 8.10 4.15 -13.09
N ALA A 23 8.62 4.16 -11.86
CA ALA A 23 9.51 3.12 -11.36
C ALA A 23 8.81 1.76 -11.31
N LEU A 24 7.51 1.71 -11.03
CA LEU A 24 6.73 0.47 -11.10
C LEU A 24 6.65 -0.10 -12.50
N ASP A 25 6.87 0.65 -13.58
CA ASP A 25 7.00 0.05 -14.92
C ASP A 25 8.35 -0.65 -15.13
N ASP A 26 9.36 -0.38 -14.29
CA ASP A 26 10.62 -1.12 -14.27
C ASP A 26 10.46 -2.45 -13.50
N HIS A 27 10.69 -3.55 -14.21
CA HIS A 27 10.71 -4.90 -13.63
C HIS A 27 11.64 -5.03 -12.41
N ARG A 28 12.77 -4.29 -12.38
CA ARG A 28 13.73 -4.32 -11.27
C ARG A 28 13.15 -3.71 -10.01
N PHE A 29 12.33 -2.67 -10.15
CA PHE A 29 11.71 -1.99 -9.01
C PHE A 29 10.58 -2.83 -8.41
N ARG A 30 9.74 -3.47 -9.25
CA ARG A 30 8.77 -4.46 -8.78
C ARG A 30 9.45 -5.59 -8.01
N GLN A 31 10.54 -6.12 -8.55
CA GLN A 31 11.31 -7.16 -7.87
C GLN A 31 11.87 -6.69 -6.52
N PHE A 32 12.29 -5.42 -6.41
CA PHE A 32 12.71 -4.85 -5.14
C PHE A 32 11.56 -4.80 -4.12
N LEU A 33 10.37 -4.33 -4.53
CA LEU A 33 9.18 -4.29 -3.67
C LEU A 33 8.68 -5.69 -3.27
N ASP A 34 8.88 -6.70 -4.10
CA ASP A 34 8.56 -8.10 -3.77
C ASP A 34 9.48 -8.66 -2.67
N HIS A 35 10.63 -8.04 -2.43
CA HIS A 35 11.59 -8.45 -1.40
C HIS A 35 11.54 -7.60 -0.13
N VAL A 36 10.74 -6.53 -0.08
CA VAL A 36 10.63 -5.72 1.14
C VAL A 36 9.86 -6.44 2.24
N PRO A 37 10.21 -6.25 3.53
CA PRO A 37 9.58 -6.96 4.66
C PRO A 37 8.26 -6.31 5.11
N PHE A 38 7.55 -5.62 4.23
CA PHE A 38 6.27 -4.98 4.51
C PHE A 38 5.36 -5.02 3.29
N ALA A 39 4.05 -4.97 3.50
CA ALA A 39 3.08 -4.96 2.43
C ALA A 39 3.08 -3.60 1.70
N VAL A 40 3.08 -3.67 0.37
CA VAL A 40 3.00 -2.51 -0.51
C VAL A 40 1.86 -2.73 -1.49
N ALA A 41 1.00 -1.73 -1.60
CA ALA A 41 -0.08 -1.67 -2.56
C ALA A 41 -0.07 -0.29 -3.20
N VAL A 42 -0.20 -0.26 -4.52
CA VAL A 42 -0.20 0.97 -5.32
C VAL A 42 -1.42 0.97 -6.21
N SER A 43 -2.16 2.07 -6.16
CA SER A 43 -3.29 2.38 -7.02
C SER A 43 -3.00 3.61 -7.86
N GLU A 44 -3.52 3.61 -9.07
CA GLU A 44 -3.56 4.78 -9.94
C GLU A 44 -4.62 5.75 -9.42
N LEU A 45 -4.24 6.97 -9.09
CA LEU A 45 -5.11 8.00 -8.57
C LEU A 45 -5.98 8.58 -9.70
N GLY A 46 -7.29 8.42 -9.55
CA GLY A 46 -8.26 8.76 -10.59
C GLY A 46 -9.67 8.51 -10.10
N GLU A 47 -10.65 8.42 -11.02
CA GLU A 47 -12.06 8.24 -10.64
C GLU A 47 -12.33 6.91 -9.91
N SER A 48 -11.50 5.89 -10.12
CA SER A 48 -11.71 4.54 -9.59
C SER A 48 -10.62 4.06 -8.64
N GLU A 49 -9.53 4.80 -8.45
CA GLU A 49 -8.38 4.40 -7.62
C GLU A 49 -8.03 2.90 -7.77
N ALA A 50 -7.80 2.49 -9.02
CA ALA A 50 -7.63 1.09 -9.37
C ALA A 50 -6.24 0.61 -8.94
N LEU A 51 -6.15 -0.52 -8.24
CA LEU A 51 -4.86 -1.09 -7.88
C LEU A 51 -4.11 -1.57 -9.12
N ILE A 52 -2.92 -1.02 -9.32
CA ILE A 52 -2.04 -1.37 -10.45
C ILE A 52 -0.98 -2.39 -10.03
N TYR A 53 -0.60 -2.40 -8.74
CA TYR A 53 0.45 -3.26 -8.21
C TYR A 53 0.24 -3.57 -6.72
N VAL A 54 0.56 -4.80 -6.33
CA VAL A 54 0.72 -5.20 -4.93
C VAL A 54 1.91 -6.17 -4.84
N ASN A 55 2.61 -6.18 -3.71
CA ASN A 55 3.74 -7.08 -3.49
C ASN A 55 3.34 -8.40 -2.81
N LEU A 56 4.29 -9.34 -2.74
CA LEU A 56 4.06 -10.64 -2.11
C LEU A 56 3.69 -10.55 -0.62
N GLU A 57 4.23 -9.59 0.12
CA GLU A 57 3.87 -9.40 1.53
C GLU A 57 2.41 -8.96 1.68
N PHE A 58 1.90 -8.11 0.79
CA PHE A 58 0.47 -7.77 0.76
C PHE A 58 -0.39 -9.02 0.56
N GLU A 59 -0.01 -9.90 -0.38
CA GLU A 59 -0.73 -11.17 -0.59
C GLU A 59 -0.69 -12.06 0.66
N ARG A 60 0.45 -12.11 1.35
CA ARG A 60 0.60 -12.88 2.59
C ARG A 60 -0.26 -12.35 3.72
N LEU A 61 -0.31 -11.04 3.89
CA LEU A 61 -1.07 -10.39 4.98
C LEU A 61 -2.57 -10.43 4.74
N THR A 62 -3.01 -10.22 3.50
CA THR A 62 -4.44 -10.12 3.15
C THR A 62 -5.03 -11.43 2.64
N SER A 63 -4.21 -12.42 2.30
CA SER A 63 -4.59 -13.63 1.57
C SER A 63 -5.22 -13.36 0.19
N LEU A 64 -5.07 -12.15 -0.35
CA LEU A 64 -5.54 -11.77 -1.69
C LEU A 64 -4.38 -11.77 -2.67
N THR A 65 -4.52 -12.46 -3.79
CA THR A 65 -3.48 -12.45 -4.82
C THR A 65 -3.50 -11.17 -5.64
N ALA A 66 -2.36 -10.76 -6.18
CA ALA A 66 -2.20 -9.60 -7.05
C ALA A 66 -3.19 -9.64 -8.21
N ASN A 67 -3.35 -10.80 -8.83
CA ASN A 67 -4.31 -10.99 -9.92
C ASN A 67 -5.79 -10.85 -9.49
N HIS A 68 -6.08 -10.98 -8.18
CA HIS A 68 -7.43 -10.79 -7.65
C HIS A 68 -7.75 -9.32 -7.36
N VAL A 69 -6.74 -8.50 -7.07
CA VAL A 69 -6.90 -7.08 -6.73
C VAL A 69 -6.54 -6.13 -7.87
N GLN A 70 -5.70 -6.56 -8.81
CA GLN A 70 -5.25 -5.73 -9.93
C GLN A 70 -6.43 -5.29 -10.80
N GLY A 71 -6.49 -3.99 -11.10
CA GLY A 71 -7.56 -3.34 -11.85
C GLY A 71 -8.85 -3.12 -11.05
N LYS A 72 -8.93 -3.53 -9.78
CA LYS A 72 -10.09 -3.25 -8.92
C LYS A 72 -9.86 -1.99 -8.10
N SER A 73 -10.94 -1.28 -7.82
CA SER A 73 -10.95 -0.15 -6.90
C SER A 73 -10.83 -0.63 -5.45
N TRP A 74 -10.19 0.17 -4.60
CA TRP A 74 -10.15 -0.05 -3.15
C TRP A 74 -11.54 -0.30 -2.56
N SER A 75 -12.58 0.41 -3.00
CA SER A 75 -13.94 0.24 -2.48
C SER A 75 -14.56 -1.12 -2.80
N THR A 76 -14.02 -1.85 -3.79
CA THR A 76 -14.52 -3.17 -4.22
C THR A 76 -13.78 -4.33 -3.56
N ILE A 77 -12.62 -4.06 -2.96
CA ILE A 77 -11.79 -5.09 -2.36
C ILE A 77 -12.19 -5.23 -0.90
N ASP A 78 -12.59 -6.45 -0.56
CA ASP A 78 -12.84 -6.81 0.83
C ASP A 78 -11.51 -7.22 1.46
N LEU A 79 -10.81 -6.23 2.01
CA LEU A 79 -9.72 -6.49 2.93
C LEU A 79 -10.39 -6.91 4.22
N ASN A 80 -10.06 -8.11 4.71
CA ASN A 80 -10.45 -8.59 6.04
C ASN A 80 -9.77 -7.75 7.15
N ALA A 81 -9.79 -6.43 7.03
CA ALA A 81 -9.13 -5.45 7.86
C ALA A 81 -10.20 -4.62 8.59
N GLY A 82 -10.06 -4.49 9.90
CA GLY A 82 -10.87 -3.56 10.71
C GLY A 82 -9.99 -2.48 11.34
N ALA A 83 -10.55 -1.30 11.55
CA ALA A 83 -9.84 -0.23 12.25
C ALA A 83 -9.63 -0.59 13.73
N VAL A 84 -8.39 -0.45 14.22
CA VAL A 84 -8.12 -0.62 15.66
C VAL A 84 -8.75 0.51 16.47
N ALA A 85 -8.82 1.72 15.89
CA ALA A 85 -9.46 2.88 16.48
C ALA A 85 -10.31 3.62 15.44
N GLY A 86 -11.60 3.28 15.36
CA GLY A 86 -12.57 3.92 14.47
C GLY A 86 -13.56 2.94 13.84
N GLU A 87 -14.45 3.46 12.99
CA GLU A 87 -15.40 2.66 12.18
C GLU A 87 -15.04 2.67 10.68
N VAL A 88 -13.96 3.35 10.29
CA VAL A 88 -13.60 3.52 8.88
C VAL A 88 -12.84 2.28 8.40
N SER A 89 -13.24 1.73 7.26
CA SER A 89 -12.51 0.62 6.63
C SER A 89 -11.18 1.11 6.05
N LEU A 90 -10.16 0.25 6.06
CA LEU A 90 -8.83 0.59 5.50
C LEU A 90 -8.93 1.11 4.07
N THR A 91 -9.80 0.50 3.26
CA THR A 91 -10.04 0.89 1.87
C THR A 91 -10.61 2.30 1.74
N SER A 92 -11.54 2.70 2.61
CA SER A 92 -12.09 4.07 2.60
C SER A 92 -11.09 5.10 3.12
N ALA A 93 -10.23 4.68 4.05
CA ALA A 93 -9.25 5.55 4.66
C ALA A 93 -8.02 5.78 3.74
N VAL A 94 -7.69 4.82 2.87
CA VAL A 94 -6.62 5.00 1.85
C VAL A 94 -7.00 6.03 0.80
N THR A 95 -8.28 6.08 0.43
CA THR A 95 -8.83 7.00 -0.58
C THR A 95 -9.02 8.44 -0.08
N SER A 96 -8.82 8.71 1.23
CA SER A 96 -8.95 10.07 1.76
C SER A 96 -7.70 10.94 1.54
N GLY A 97 -6.57 10.33 1.17
CA GLY A 97 -5.32 11.05 0.89
C GLY A 97 -4.54 11.51 2.13
N GLU A 98 -4.78 10.92 3.31
CA GLU A 98 -4.03 11.24 4.53
C GLU A 98 -2.66 10.54 4.57
N GLU A 99 -1.60 11.27 4.96
CA GLU A 99 -0.21 10.76 5.06
C GLU A 99 -0.06 9.61 6.07
N TYR A 100 -0.89 9.62 7.13
CA TYR A 100 -0.98 8.53 8.10
C TYR A 100 -2.44 8.16 8.31
N ILE A 101 -2.78 6.92 7.97
CA ILE A 101 -4.16 6.44 8.03
C ILE A 101 -4.50 5.94 9.44
N GLY A 102 -3.53 5.27 10.09
CA GLY A 102 -3.72 4.67 11.41
C GLY A 102 -3.39 3.18 11.47
N ALA A 103 -3.67 2.59 12.63
CA ALA A 103 -3.50 1.17 12.87
C ALA A 103 -4.79 0.38 12.55
N PHE A 104 -4.63 -0.71 11.83
CA PHE A 104 -5.70 -1.64 11.44
C PHE A 104 -5.34 -3.04 11.88
N PHE A 105 -6.34 -3.86 12.22
CA PHE A 105 -6.15 -5.28 12.43
C PHE A 105 -6.58 -6.02 11.17
N LEU A 106 -5.68 -6.81 10.60
CA LEU A 106 -6.01 -7.79 9.58
C LEU A 106 -6.40 -9.09 10.29
N ALA A 107 -7.62 -9.55 10.04
CA ALA A 107 -8.02 -10.90 10.34
C ALA A 107 -7.32 -11.82 9.34
N GLY A 108 -6.18 -12.36 9.75
CA GLY A 108 -5.47 -13.40 9.03
C GLY A 108 -6.18 -14.75 9.12
N GLY A 109 -5.44 -15.82 8.88
CA GLY A 109 -5.94 -17.20 9.05
C GLY A 109 -6.62 -17.43 10.41
N PRO A 110 -7.35 -18.55 10.56
CA PRO A 110 -8.23 -18.76 11.71
C PRO A 110 -7.50 -18.61 13.06
N GLY A 111 -7.78 -17.52 13.77
CA GLY A 111 -7.26 -17.21 15.11
C GLY A 111 -6.11 -16.20 15.18
N GLU A 112 -5.65 -15.67 14.05
CA GLU A 112 -4.53 -14.72 14.00
C GLU A 112 -5.02 -13.35 13.53
N SER A 113 -5.02 -12.37 14.43
CA SER A 113 -5.27 -10.96 14.11
C SER A 113 -3.95 -10.20 14.15
N LEU A 114 -3.48 -9.72 13.01
CA LEU A 114 -2.25 -8.95 12.92
C LEU A 114 -2.58 -7.46 12.94
N THR A 115 -2.02 -6.73 13.91
CA THR A 115 -2.07 -5.26 13.87
C THR A 115 -1.01 -4.75 12.91
N ILE A 116 -1.44 -3.95 11.94
CA ILE A 116 -0.60 -3.26 10.97
C ILE A 116 -0.80 -1.76 11.12
N ASP A 117 0.28 -1.01 10.95
CA ASP A 117 0.23 0.43 10.74
C ASP A 117 0.18 0.72 9.24
N VAL A 118 -0.64 1.69 8.84
CA VAL A 118 -0.90 1.98 7.44
C VAL A 118 -0.62 3.45 7.17
N TRP A 119 0.15 3.67 6.11
CA TRP A 119 0.48 4.97 5.57
C TRP A 119 -0.01 5.02 4.13
N SER A 120 -0.53 6.16 3.72
CA SER A 120 -0.82 6.46 2.31
C SER A 120 -0.04 7.69 1.93
N ASN A 121 0.44 7.73 0.70
CA ASN A 121 0.98 8.95 0.15
C ASN A 121 0.53 9.09 -1.29
N THR A 122 0.25 10.31 -1.70
CA THR A 122 -0.04 10.61 -3.10
C THR A 122 1.27 10.72 -3.85
N ILE A 123 1.46 9.83 -4.83
CA ILE A 123 2.62 9.90 -5.72
C ILE A 123 2.29 10.95 -6.79
N VAL A 124 3.20 11.90 -6.97
CA VAL A 124 3.10 12.92 -8.02
C VAL A 124 4.14 12.66 -9.11
N ASP A 125 3.80 13.02 -10.34
CA ASP A 125 4.72 13.01 -11.46
C ASP A 125 5.71 14.20 -11.43
N ASP A 126 6.62 14.24 -12.42
CA ASP A 126 7.57 15.33 -12.63
C ASP A 126 6.92 16.71 -12.83
N ASP A 127 5.65 16.76 -13.24
CA ASP A 127 4.86 17.97 -13.44
C ASP A 127 4.06 18.36 -12.18
N GLY A 128 4.15 17.58 -11.10
CA GLY A 128 3.41 17.78 -9.86
C GLY A 128 1.93 17.43 -9.96
N ALA A 129 1.52 16.72 -11.02
CA ALA A 129 0.18 16.17 -11.14
C ALA A 129 0.08 14.88 -10.33
N PRO A 130 -0.99 14.69 -9.53
CA PRO A 130 -1.21 13.47 -8.79
C PRO A 130 -1.62 12.37 -9.78
N LEU A 131 -0.93 11.22 -9.72
CA LEU A 131 -1.06 10.07 -10.62
C LEU A 131 -1.73 8.87 -9.96
#